data_AF-A0A7X4B3K1-F1
#
_entry.id   AF-A0A7X4B3K1-F1
#
_cell.length_a   1.000
_cell.length_b   1.000
_cell.length_c   1.000
_cell.angle_alpha   90.00
_cell.angle_beta   90.00
_cell.angle_gamma   90.00
#
_symmetry.space_group_name_H-M   'P 1'
#
loop_
_entity.id
_entity.type
_entity.pdbx_description
1 polymer ?
#
loop_
_entity_poly.entity_id
_entity_poly.type
_entity_poly.pdbx_seq_one_letter_code
_entity_poly.pdbx_strand_id
1 'polypeptide(L)' 'MKIAVLASGSGTNLQNLIVQLHNDKNCHIEIAVVISDRKNAYALQRAKH' A
#
# COMPACT_ATOMS: atom_id res chain seq x y z
N MET A 1 -14.25 -3.52 -1.37
CA MET A 1 -13.76 -3.66 0.01
C MET A 1 -12.60 -2.70 0.22
N LYS A 2 -12.63 -1.89 1.27
CA LYS A 2 -11.53 -0.98 1.61
C LYS A 2 -10.64 -1.63 2.67
N ILE A 3 -9.33 -1.53 2.49
CA ILE A 3 -8.33 -2.08 3.43
C ILE A 3 -7.38 -0.99 3.92
N ALA A 4 -6.84 -1.20 5.12
CA ALA A 4 -5.74 -0.43 5.68
C ALA A 4 -4.47 -1.30 5.68
N VAL A 5 -3.33 -0.73 5.31
CA VAL A 5 -2.04 -1.42 5.33
C VAL A 5 -1.11 -0.78 6.35
N LEU A 6 -0.58 -1.57 7.27
CA LEU A 6 0.40 -1.12 8.26
C LEU A 6 1.81 -1.50 7.77
N ALA A 7 2.72 -0.54 7.63
CA ALA A 7 4.05 -0.77 7.12
C ALA A 7 5.11 0.15 7.74
N SER A 8 6.17 -0.44 8.29
CA SER A 8 7.24 0.27 9.02
C SER A 8 8.56 0.42 8.25
N GLY A 9 8.66 -0.20 7.07
CA GLY A 9 9.93 -0.37 6.35
C GLY A 9 9.91 0.15 4.92
N SER A 10 10.62 -0.57 4.03
CA SER A 10 10.75 -0.21 2.62
C SER A 10 9.42 -0.29 1.82
N GLY A 11 8.45 -1.06 2.31
CA GLY A 11 7.15 -1.20 1.67
C GLY A 11 7.19 -1.97 0.35
N THR A 12 8.13 -2.88 0.13
CA THR A 12 8.18 -3.71 -1.09
C THR A 12 6.93 -4.58 -1.26
N ASN A 13 6.41 -5.15 -0.17
CA ASN A 13 5.13 -5.87 -0.20
C ASN A 13 3.94 -4.96 -0.52
N LEU A 14 3.96 -3.72 -0.02
CA LEU A 14 2.96 -2.70 -0.39
C LEU A 14 3.03 -2.39 -1.89
N GLN A 15 4.23 -2.26 -2.46
CA GLN A 15 4.39 -2.05 -3.91
C GLN A 15 3.78 -3.20 -4.71
N ASN A 16 4.09 -4.45 -4.34
CA ASN A 16 3.56 -5.62 -5.03
C ASN A 16 2.03 -5.67 -4.96
N LEU A 17 1.47 -5.34 -3.79
CA LEU A 17 0.02 -5.25 -3.60
C LEU A 17 -0.60 -4.16 -4.49
N ILE A 18 -0.02 -2.95 -4.52
CA ILE A 18 -0.49 -1.85 -5.38
C ILE A 18 -0.47 -2.28 -6.85
N VAL A 19 0.63 -2.87 -7.33
CA VAL A 19 0.76 -3.33 -8.73
C VAL A 19 -0.27 -4.41 -9.05
N GLN A 20 -0.47 -5.37 -8.17
CA GLN A 20 -1.44 -6.45 -8.37
C GLN A 20 -2.88 -5.91 -8.42
N LEU A 21 -3.25 -5.03 -7.49
CA LEU A 21 -4.58 -4.42 -7.45
C LEU A 21 -4.84 -3.50 -8.65
N HIS A 22 -3.81 -2.80 -9.14
CA HIS A 22 -3.94 -1.93 -10.32
C HIS A 22 -4.12 -2.76 -11.61
N ASN A 23 -3.43 -3.90 -11.72
CA ASN A 23 -3.48 -4.75 -12.91
C ASN A 23 -4.73 -5.63 -12.98
N ASP A 24 -5.33 -5.98 -11.85
CA ASP A 24 -6.54 -6.79 -11.80
C ASP A 24 -7.81 -5.92 -11.82
N LYS A 25 -8.38 -5.74 -13.02
CA LYS A 25 -9.62 -4.96 -13.23
C LYS A 25 -10.86 -5.56 -12.54
N ASN A 26 -10.82 -6.84 -12.15
CA ASN A 26 -11.91 -7.48 -11.43
C ASN A 26 -11.72 -7.41 -9.90
N CYS A 27 -10.60 -6.84 -9.44
CA CYS A 27 -10.34 -6.68 -8.03
C CYS A 27 -11.09 -5.48 -7.47
N HIS A 28 -12.06 -5.74 -6.60
CA HIS A 28 -12.85 -4.70 -5.94
C HIS A 28 -12.22 -4.26 -4.61
N ILE A 29 -10.90 -4.36 -4.48
CA ILE A 29 -10.15 -4.00 -3.26
C ILE A 29 -9.44 -2.67 -3.47
N GLU A 30 -9.61 -1.78 -2.51
CA GLU A 30 -8.97 -0.45 -2.49
C GLU A 30 -8.12 -0.31 -1.22
N ILE A 31 -6.86 0.08 -1.37
CA ILE A 31 -6.03 0.50 -0.23
C ILE A 31 -6.43 1.93 0.12
N ALA A 32 -7.24 2.09 1.17
CA ALA A 32 -7.77 3.38 1.55
C ALA A 32 -6.80 4.19 2.42
N VAL A 33 -5.92 3.51 3.16
CA VAL A 33 -4.93 4.16 4.01
C VAL A 33 -3.71 3.26 4.21
N VAL A 34 -2.54 3.90 4.28
CA VAL A 34 -1.29 3.27 4.72
C VAL A 34 -0.85 3.96 6.00
N ILE A 35 -0.64 3.18 7.07
CA ILE A 35 -0.24 3.67 8.39
C ILE A 35 1.18 3.17 8.68
N SER A 36 2.02 4.04 9.24
CA SER A 36 3.35 3.67 9.70
C SER A 36 3.61 4.21 11.10
N ASP A 37 4.28 3.40 11.91
CA ASP A 37 4.88 3.81 13.18
C ASP A 37 6.21 4.56 12.98
N ARG A 38 6.76 4.58 11.76
CA ARG A 38 8.01 5.27 11.42
C ARG A 38 7.78 6.38 10.40
N LYS A 39 8.00 7.64 10.81
CA LYS A 39 7.86 8.82 9.93
C LYS A 39 8.64 8.74 8.61
N ASN A 40 9.77 8.04 8.60
CA ASN A 40 10.66 7.93 7.45
C ASN A 40 10.53 6.60 6.68
N ALA A 41 9.48 5.81 6.93
CA ALA A 41 9.25 4.57 6.19
C ALA A 41 9.06 4.89 4.70
N TYR A 42 9.84 4.24 3.83
CA TYR A 42 9.72 4.40 2.37
C TYR A 42 8.35 3.89 1.85
N ALA A 43 7.69 3.01 2.61
CA ALA A 43 6.30 2.62 2.36
C ALA A 43 5.34 3.83 2.25
N LEU A 44 5.55 4.90 3.04
CA LEU A 44 4.74 6.11 2.98
C LEU A 44 4.95 6.89 1.67
N GLN A 45 6.14 6.80 1.07
CA GLN A 45 6.40 7.41 -0.24
C GLN A 45 5.73 6.61 -1.36
N ARG A 46 5.78 5.28 -1.27
CA ARG A 46 5.06 4.40 -2.20
C ARG A 46 3.55 4.60 -2.15
N ALA A 47 2.97 4.81 -0.97
CA ALA A 47 1.54 5.04 -0.82
C ALA A 47 1.04 6.36 -1.42
N LYS A 48 1.93 7.31 -1.72
CA LYS A 48 1.56 8.61 -2.32
C LYS A 48 1.47 8.56 -3.86
N HIS A 49 1.95 7.49 -4.50
CA HIS A 49 2.09 7.35 -5.96
C HIS A 49 1.41 6.07 -6.44
#